data_AF-A0A5C2S184-F1
#
_entry.id   AF-A0A5C2S184-F1
#
_cell.length_a   1.000
_cell.length_b   1.000
_cell.length_c   1.000
_cell.angle_alpha   90.00
_cell.angle_beta   90.00
_cell.angle_gamma   90.00
#
_symmetry.space_group_name_H-M   'P 1'
#
loop_
_entity.id
_entity.type
_entity.pdbx_description
1 polymer ?
#
loop_
_entity_poly.entity_id
_entity_poly.type
_entity_poly.pdbx_seq_one_letter_code
_entity_poly.pdbx_strand_id
1 'polypeptide(L)'
;DGASQRRIVTVKQFLVALLGQTNFDLCAGSLPRAVQNVDHSQTTLVKAFEGAFIYFNHFIKAQSYDVVNQEYLLLAISRGAAIICADGNVGIDIVVPVLFGTELKKDKVTAILIQSQNSRHYKAKIQYPVFMNMNPYRCGLFDRDVKESPPVLRMVFALASPTPAVSSPVVADSEQRSPRTQQQTAKFTAYEIWCAGASHETFAVVQKDEDAAFAALLKMMRDGRDVLAQQHYSEGIRRVLRQMQPLVSTHPDNISLFAEIAPNMEEIPLADDAEE
;
A
#
# COMPACT_ATOMS: atom_id res chain seq x y z
N ASP A 1 -2.21 27.60 14.74
CA ASP A 1 -1.81 26.40 15.53
C ASP A 1 -2.94 25.37 15.49
N GLY A 2 -2.66 24.08 15.57
CA GLY A 2 -3.69 23.03 15.57
C GLY A 2 -4.54 22.97 16.85
N ALA A 3 -4.48 24.01 17.69
CA ALA A 3 -5.08 24.08 19.02
C ALA A 3 -6.50 24.65 19.03
N SER A 4 -6.90 25.41 18.00
CA SER A 4 -8.16 26.16 17.98
C SER A 4 -9.30 25.49 17.19
N GLN A 5 -9.01 24.53 16.31
CA GLN A 5 -10.03 23.75 15.58
C GLN A 5 -9.59 22.29 15.45
N ARG A 6 -10.45 21.35 15.87
CA ARG A 6 -10.25 19.90 15.64
C ARG A 6 -10.17 19.67 14.14
N ARG A 7 -9.01 19.26 13.61
CA ARG A 7 -8.78 18.92 12.19
C ARG A 7 -9.34 17.53 11.85
N ILE A 8 -10.60 17.31 12.17
CA ILE A 8 -11.32 16.10 11.79
C ILE A 8 -11.90 16.37 10.40
N VAL A 9 -11.56 15.53 9.43
CA VAL A 9 -12.05 15.65 8.06
C VAL A 9 -12.85 14.39 7.70
N THR A 10 -13.80 14.52 6.79
CA THR A 10 -14.47 13.36 6.21
C THR A 10 -13.55 12.64 5.22
N VAL A 11 -13.81 11.35 4.97
CA VAL A 11 -13.12 10.60 3.90
C VAL A 11 -13.24 11.32 2.55
N LYS A 12 -14.41 11.89 2.25
CA LYS A 12 -14.62 12.72 1.06
C LYS A 12 -13.66 13.91 1.00
N GLN A 13 -13.58 14.71 2.07
CA GLN A 13 -12.69 15.88 2.12
C GLN A 13 -11.22 15.47 1.96
N PHE A 14 -10.82 14.38 2.59
CA PHE A 14 -9.47 13.82 2.45
C PHE A 14 -9.16 13.45 0.99
N LEU A 15 -10.05 12.70 0.33
CA LEU A 15 -9.85 12.28 -1.05
C LEU A 15 -9.87 13.45 -2.04
N VAL A 16 -10.75 14.43 -1.85
CA VAL A 16 -10.77 15.66 -2.67
C VAL A 16 -9.48 16.45 -2.51
N ALA A 17 -8.96 16.58 -1.28
CA ALA A 17 -7.69 17.26 -1.03
C ALA A 17 -6.50 16.50 -1.65
N LEU A 18 -6.51 15.17 -1.60
CA LEU A 18 -5.44 14.32 -2.12
C LEU A 18 -5.42 14.26 -3.65
N LEU A 19 -6.58 14.02 -4.28
CA LEU A 19 -6.69 13.71 -5.70
C LEU A 19 -7.12 14.92 -6.56
N GLY A 20 -7.70 15.94 -5.92
CA GLY A 20 -8.39 17.02 -6.61
C GLY A 20 -9.83 16.65 -6.96
N GLN A 21 -10.67 17.68 -7.15
CA GLN A 21 -12.11 17.50 -7.40
C GLN A 21 -12.38 16.65 -8.65
N THR A 22 -11.71 16.96 -9.77
CA THR A 22 -11.89 16.26 -11.05
C THR A 22 -11.62 14.76 -10.93
N ASN A 23 -10.49 14.37 -10.32
CA ASN A 23 -10.14 12.96 -10.15
C ASN A 23 -11.04 12.26 -9.12
N PHE A 24 -11.45 12.98 -8.07
CA PHE A 24 -12.39 12.44 -7.10
C PHE A 24 -13.74 12.10 -7.75
N ASP A 25 -14.26 12.98 -8.62
CA ASP A 25 -15.54 12.76 -9.29
C ASP A 25 -15.54 11.49 -10.16
N LEU A 26 -14.39 11.11 -10.74
CA LEU A 26 -14.22 9.86 -11.49
C LEU A 26 -14.37 8.59 -10.64
N CYS A 27 -14.16 8.68 -9.32
CA CYS A 27 -14.22 7.53 -8.41
C CYS A 27 -15.35 7.61 -7.37
N ALA A 28 -15.99 8.77 -7.23
CA ALA A 28 -17.07 9.01 -6.27
C ALA A 28 -18.25 8.03 -6.42
N GLY A 29 -18.62 7.74 -7.68
CA GLY A 29 -19.69 6.80 -8.04
C GLY A 29 -19.26 5.34 -8.08
N SER A 30 -18.01 5.01 -7.76
CA SER A 30 -17.52 3.63 -7.84
C SER A 30 -18.29 2.69 -6.91
N LEU A 31 -18.57 1.50 -7.41
CA LEU A 31 -19.22 0.42 -6.67
C LEU A 31 -18.18 -0.48 -6.01
N PRO A 32 -18.52 -1.18 -4.91
CA PRO A 32 -17.59 -2.05 -4.23
C PRO A 32 -17.22 -3.24 -5.13
N ARG A 33 -15.92 -3.54 -5.18
CA ARG A 33 -15.41 -4.66 -5.98
C ARG A 33 -15.61 -6.00 -5.28
N ALA A 34 -15.40 -5.99 -3.97
CA ALA A 34 -15.69 -7.08 -3.04
C ALA A 34 -16.88 -6.67 -2.18
N VAL A 35 -17.85 -7.57 -2.02
CA VAL A 35 -19.12 -7.28 -1.34
C VAL A 35 -19.41 -8.37 -0.32
N GLN A 36 -19.54 -7.99 0.95
CA GLN A 36 -19.90 -8.91 2.03
C GLN A 36 -21.40 -9.18 2.10
N ASN A 37 -22.19 -8.11 2.05
CA ASN A 37 -23.65 -8.19 1.96
C ASN A 37 -24.10 -7.64 0.61
N VAL A 38 -24.87 -8.44 -0.14
CA VAL A 38 -25.41 -8.12 -1.47
C VAL A 38 -26.16 -6.79 -1.48
N ASP A 39 -26.77 -6.40 -0.35
CA ASP A 39 -27.46 -5.11 -0.20
C ASP A 39 -26.53 -3.91 -0.42
N HIS A 40 -25.22 -4.08 -0.16
CA HIS A 40 -24.21 -3.04 -0.37
C HIS A 40 -23.64 -3.02 -1.80
N SER A 41 -24.01 -3.97 -2.67
CA SER A 41 -23.44 -4.07 -4.03
C SER A 41 -23.67 -2.84 -4.90
N GLN A 42 -24.76 -2.11 -4.66
CA GLN A 42 -25.12 -0.87 -5.37
C GLN A 42 -24.82 0.39 -4.56
N THR A 43 -24.16 0.26 -3.39
CA THR A 43 -23.79 1.42 -2.58
C THR A 43 -22.51 2.04 -3.15
N THR A 44 -22.56 3.32 -3.53
CA THR A 44 -21.38 4.03 -4.06
C THR A 44 -20.34 4.30 -2.97
N LEU A 45 -19.09 4.58 -3.36
CA LEU A 45 -18.00 4.94 -2.45
C LEU A 45 -18.40 6.09 -1.52
N VAL A 46 -18.98 7.16 -2.06
CA VAL A 46 -19.38 8.34 -1.26
C VAL A 46 -20.43 7.98 -0.22
N LYS A 47 -21.39 7.14 -0.59
CA LYS A 47 -22.47 6.72 0.32
C LYS A 47 -21.97 5.74 1.38
N ALA A 48 -21.10 4.80 1.02
CA ALA A 48 -20.55 3.83 1.96
C ALA A 48 -19.65 4.45 3.03
N PHE A 49 -18.98 5.55 2.70
CA PHE A 49 -18.15 6.32 3.65
C PHE A 49 -18.86 7.59 4.15
N GLU A 50 -20.18 7.65 4.04
CA GLU A 50 -20.96 8.73 4.65
C GLU A 50 -20.82 8.64 6.18
N GLY A 51 -20.50 9.77 6.82
CA GLY A 51 -20.23 9.81 8.26
C GLY A 51 -18.91 9.13 8.68
N ALA A 52 -18.00 8.87 7.74
CA ALA A 52 -16.65 8.39 8.02
C ALA A 52 -15.66 9.55 8.17
N PHE A 53 -14.91 9.56 9.27
CA PHE A 53 -14.01 10.63 9.66
C PHE A 53 -12.56 10.15 9.77
N ILE A 54 -11.64 11.04 9.43
CA ILE A 54 -10.20 10.86 9.52
C ILE A 54 -9.64 11.95 10.44
N TYR A 55 -8.75 11.55 11.33
CA TYR A 55 -7.97 12.46 12.14
C TYR A 55 -6.55 11.93 12.30
N PHE A 56 -5.60 12.61 11.68
CA PHE A 56 -4.18 12.45 12.00
C PHE A 56 -3.40 13.74 11.70
N ASN A 57 -2.26 13.92 12.36
CA ASN A 57 -1.33 15.02 12.13
C ASN A 57 0.12 14.55 11.99
N HIS A 58 0.40 13.27 12.22
CA HIS A 58 1.70 12.64 12.03
C HIS A 58 1.55 11.18 11.61
N PHE A 59 2.66 10.59 11.15
CA PHE A 59 2.77 9.16 10.89
C PHE A 59 3.62 8.48 11.96
N ILE A 60 3.27 7.24 12.29
CA ILE A 60 4.11 6.34 13.09
C ILE A 60 4.52 5.14 12.24
N LYS A 61 5.79 4.75 12.28
CA LYS A 61 6.27 3.53 11.64
C LYS A 61 6.05 2.36 12.59
N ALA A 62 5.16 1.43 12.21
CA ALA A 62 5.00 0.18 12.92
C ALA A 62 6.24 -0.71 12.70
N GLN A 63 6.70 -1.36 13.77
CA GLN A 63 7.86 -2.26 13.70
C GLN A 63 7.46 -3.70 13.36
N SER A 64 6.22 -4.09 13.65
CA SER A 64 5.63 -5.37 13.24
C SER A 64 4.27 -5.11 12.59
N TYR A 65 3.89 -5.94 11.63
CA TYR A 65 2.54 -5.95 11.06
C TYR A 65 1.49 -6.49 12.02
N ASP A 66 1.87 -7.36 12.96
CA ASP A 66 0.94 -8.04 13.87
C ASP A 66 0.18 -7.07 14.77
N VAL A 67 0.68 -5.84 14.91
CA VAL A 67 0.05 -4.80 15.73
C VAL A 67 -1.06 -4.06 14.99
N VAL A 68 -1.14 -4.12 13.65
CA VAL A 68 -2.07 -3.27 12.87
C VAL A 68 -3.47 -3.89 12.80
N ASN A 69 -4.20 -3.79 13.92
CA ASN A 69 -5.58 -4.25 14.09
C ASN A 69 -6.52 -3.12 14.56
N GLN A 70 -7.83 -3.36 14.65
CA GLN A 70 -8.80 -2.34 15.06
C GLN A 70 -8.53 -1.71 16.43
N GLU A 71 -8.02 -2.48 17.42
CA GLU A 71 -7.70 -1.94 18.76
C GLU A 71 -6.50 -0.99 18.70
N TYR A 72 -5.49 -1.35 17.92
CA TYR A 72 -4.35 -0.49 17.67
C TYR A 72 -4.74 0.77 16.88
N LEU A 73 -5.60 0.64 15.88
CA LEU A 73 -6.10 1.79 15.13
C LEU A 73 -6.93 2.73 16.01
N LEU A 74 -7.67 2.21 16.99
CA LEU A 74 -8.40 3.02 17.97
C LEU A 74 -7.45 3.89 18.79
N LEU A 75 -6.34 3.31 19.26
CA LEU A 75 -5.27 4.06 19.93
C LEU A 75 -4.62 5.08 18.99
N ALA A 76 -4.38 4.71 17.73
CA ALA A 76 -3.80 5.61 16.73
C ALA A 76 -4.70 6.83 16.47
N ILE A 77 -6.02 6.63 16.34
CA ILE A 77 -7.01 7.72 16.20
C ILE A 77 -6.96 8.65 17.42
N SER A 78 -6.92 8.09 18.64
CA SER A 78 -6.86 8.89 19.87
C SER A 78 -5.63 9.80 19.95
N ARG A 79 -4.54 9.41 19.27
CA ARG A 79 -3.28 10.16 19.20
C ARG A 79 -3.15 11.01 17.94
N GLY A 80 -4.09 10.93 17.00
CA GLY A 80 -3.98 11.59 15.70
C GLY A 80 -2.83 11.04 14.86
N ALA A 81 -2.65 9.71 14.83
CA ALA A 81 -1.60 9.04 14.07
C ALA A 81 -2.16 8.24 12.89
N ALA A 82 -1.52 8.35 11.73
CA ALA A 82 -1.61 7.36 10.65
C ALA A 82 -0.39 6.43 10.70
N ILE A 83 -0.48 5.25 10.09
CA ILE A 83 0.53 4.20 10.23
C ILE A 83 1.30 4.03 8.92
N ILE A 84 2.62 4.04 9.00
CA ILE A 84 3.49 3.44 7.98
C ILE A 84 3.78 2.03 8.46
N CYS A 85 3.44 1.02 7.68
CA CYS A 85 3.56 -0.36 8.09
C CYS A 85 5.03 -0.82 8.09
N ALA A 86 5.33 -1.93 8.78
CA ALA A 86 6.67 -2.50 8.80
C ALA A 86 7.13 -2.90 7.38
N ASP A 87 8.42 -3.15 7.19
CA ASP A 87 8.88 -3.64 5.88
C ASP A 87 8.54 -5.14 5.79
N GLY A 88 7.77 -5.55 4.78
CA GLY A 88 7.29 -6.94 4.67
C GLY A 88 6.08 -7.12 3.77
N ASN A 89 5.96 -8.32 3.17
CA ASN A 89 5.10 -8.66 2.04
C ASN A 89 3.57 -8.72 2.29
N VAL A 90 3.01 -7.90 3.17
CA VAL A 90 1.55 -7.90 3.41
C VAL A 90 0.80 -7.04 2.37
N GLY A 91 1.53 -6.38 1.48
CA GLY A 91 0.96 -5.64 0.35
C GLY A 91 0.26 -4.35 0.77
N ILE A 92 0.57 -3.80 1.95
CA ILE A 92 0.03 -2.54 2.45
C ILE A 92 1.18 -1.79 3.11
N ASP A 93 1.46 -0.57 2.64
CA ASP A 93 2.58 0.23 3.13
C ASP A 93 2.12 1.33 4.10
N ILE A 94 0.89 1.83 3.93
CA ILE A 94 0.30 2.87 4.77
C ILE A 94 -1.13 2.48 5.15
N VAL A 95 -1.49 2.73 6.41
CA VAL A 95 -2.84 2.59 6.93
C VAL A 95 -3.28 3.92 7.51
N VAL A 96 -4.33 4.51 6.94
CA VAL A 96 -4.98 5.69 7.49
C VAL A 96 -6.22 5.24 8.26
N PRO A 97 -6.27 5.40 9.59
CA PRO A 97 -7.43 5.02 10.38
C PRO A 97 -8.65 5.87 10.02
N VAL A 98 -9.82 5.24 10.00
CA VAL A 98 -11.11 5.87 9.71
C VAL A 98 -12.10 5.47 10.80
N LEU A 99 -12.83 6.44 11.33
CA LEU A 99 -13.88 6.23 12.33
C LEU A 99 -15.26 6.53 11.75
N PHE A 100 -16.20 5.60 11.84
CA PHE A 100 -17.60 5.86 11.54
C PHE A 100 -18.33 6.47 12.74
N GLY A 101 -19.00 7.60 12.50
CA GLY A 101 -19.65 8.37 13.56
C GLY A 101 -18.65 9.05 14.50
N THR A 102 -19.08 9.34 15.73
CA THR A 102 -18.30 10.15 16.69
C THR A 102 -17.84 9.35 17.91
N GLU A 103 -18.20 8.06 18.00
CA GLU A 103 -17.89 7.20 19.13
C GLU A 103 -16.65 6.36 18.83
N LEU A 104 -15.63 6.47 19.70
CA LEU A 104 -14.39 5.71 19.56
C LEU A 104 -14.60 4.27 20.03
N LYS A 105 -15.13 3.41 19.15
CA LYS A 105 -15.41 1.99 19.40
C LYS A 105 -14.78 1.11 18.31
N LYS A 106 -14.31 -0.08 18.70
CA LYS A 106 -13.60 -1.04 17.83
C LYS A 106 -14.39 -1.36 16.55
N ASP A 107 -15.69 -1.63 16.69
CA ASP A 107 -16.62 -1.98 15.60
C ASP A 107 -16.93 -0.82 14.64
N LYS A 108 -16.61 0.42 15.03
CA LYS A 108 -16.74 1.62 14.19
C LYS A 108 -15.45 2.00 13.46
N VAL A 109 -14.35 1.29 13.71
CA VAL A 109 -13.05 1.58 13.09
C VAL A 109 -12.87 0.76 11.83
N THR A 110 -12.48 1.46 10.75
CA THR A 110 -11.99 0.89 9.49
C THR A 110 -10.70 1.60 9.08
N ALA A 111 -10.25 1.37 7.84
CA ALA A 111 -9.08 2.04 7.31
C ALA A 111 -9.16 2.34 5.81
N ILE A 112 -8.34 3.32 5.41
CA ILE A 112 -7.79 3.39 4.06
C ILE A 112 -6.47 2.63 4.05
N LEU A 113 -6.43 1.53 3.31
CA LEU A 113 -5.23 0.74 3.07
C LEU A 113 -4.56 1.26 1.81
N ILE A 114 -3.26 1.56 1.87
CA ILE A 114 -2.53 2.12 0.73
C ILE A 114 -1.30 1.26 0.47
N GLN A 115 -1.13 0.84 -0.78
CA GLN A 115 0.09 0.21 -1.26
C GLN A 115 0.82 1.15 -2.23
N SER A 116 2.08 1.43 -1.96
CA SER A 116 2.94 2.28 -2.78
C SER A 116 3.90 1.44 -3.62
N GLN A 117 3.95 1.73 -4.92
CA GLN A 117 4.74 0.99 -5.90
C GLN A 117 5.58 1.96 -6.74
N ASN A 118 6.88 2.01 -6.45
CA ASN A 118 7.86 2.79 -7.21
C ASN A 118 8.55 1.96 -8.31
N SER A 119 7.78 1.21 -9.10
CA SER A 119 8.28 0.42 -10.24
C SER A 119 7.58 0.81 -11.53
N ARG A 120 8.35 0.98 -12.61
CA ARG A 120 7.82 1.29 -13.96
C ARG A 120 6.96 0.16 -14.55
N HIS A 121 6.96 -1.01 -13.90
CA HIS A 121 6.06 -2.11 -14.24
C HIS A 121 4.58 -1.73 -14.02
N TYR A 122 4.30 -0.95 -12.98
CA TYR A 122 2.95 -0.49 -12.67
C TYR A 122 2.65 0.80 -13.45
N LYS A 123 1.67 0.72 -14.34
CA LYS A 123 1.28 1.79 -15.27
C LYS A 123 -0.10 2.35 -14.92
N ALA A 124 -0.64 3.22 -15.77
CA ALA A 124 -2.00 3.75 -15.65
C ALA A 124 -3.10 2.67 -15.64
N LYS A 125 -2.89 1.53 -16.33
CA LYS A 125 -3.84 0.42 -16.33
C LYS A 125 -3.81 -0.32 -14.99
N ILE A 126 -4.98 -0.46 -14.38
CA ILE A 126 -5.18 -1.19 -13.11
C ILE A 126 -4.65 -2.62 -13.20
N GLN A 127 -3.83 -3.01 -12.22
CA GLN A 127 -3.38 -4.39 -12.03
C GLN A 127 -4.05 -5.02 -10.82
N TYR A 128 -5.15 -5.73 -11.06
CA TYR A 128 -5.97 -6.36 -10.03
C TYR A 128 -5.22 -7.24 -9.01
N PRO A 129 -4.17 -8.00 -9.36
CA PRO A 129 -3.44 -8.80 -8.38
C PRO A 129 -2.88 -7.99 -7.20
N VAL A 130 -2.59 -6.70 -7.40
CA VAL A 130 -2.11 -5.81 -6.33
C VAL A 130 -3.18 -5.64 -5.26
N PHE A 131 -4.42 -5.31 -5.64
CA PHE A 131 -5.53 -5.18 -4.69
C PHE A 131 -5.91 -6.49 -3.99
N MET A 132 -5.69 -7.64 -4.62
CA MET A 132 -5.96 -8.95 -4.00
C MET A 132 -5.03 -9.25 -2.82
N ASN A 133 -3.84 -8.63 -2.78
CA ASN A 133 -2.92 -8.74 -1.66
C ASN A 133 -3.33 -7.86 -0.47
N MET A 134 -4.10 -6.79 -0.73
CA MET A 134 -4.62 -5.86 0.28
C MET A 134 -5.87 -6.42 0.98
N ASN A 135 -5.76 -7.59 1.62
CA ASN A 135 -6.89 -8.22 2.31
C ASN A 135 -6.89 -7.85 3.81
N PRO A 136 -7.96 -7.22 4.33
CA PRO A 136 -8.00 -6.70 5.70
C PRO A 136 -7.92 -7.79 6.78
N TYR A 137 -8.33 -9.03 6.49
CA TYR A 137 -8.15 -10.14 7.43
C TYR A 137 -6.74 -10.72 7.37
N ARG A 138 -6.11 -10.74 6.18
CA ARG A 138 -4.72 -11.23 6.04
C ARG A 138 -3.72 -10.25 6.65
N CYS A 139 -4.03 -8.95 6.62
CA CYS A 139 -3.18 -7.93 7.22
C CYS A 139 -3.49 -7.66 8.71
N GLY A 140 -4.42 -8.41 9.31
CA GLY A 140 -4.75 -8.29 10.73
C GLY A 140 -5.65 -7.10 11.09
N LEU A 141 -6.15 -6.32 10.12
CA LEU A 141 -7.05 -5.21 10.39
C LEU A 141 -8.31 -5.68 11.12
N PHE A 142 -8.97 -6.71 10.59
CA PHE A 142 -10.14 -7.33 11.18
C PHE A 142 -9.80 -8.70 11.78
N ASP A 143 -10.32 -8.96 12.98
CA ASP A 143 -10.25 -10.28 13.58
C ASP A 143 -11.05 -11.30 12.77
N ARG A 144 -10.64 -12.57 12.80
CA ARG A 144 -11.21 -13.63 11.93
C ARG A 144 -12.67 -13.96 12.24
N ASP A 145 -13.14 -13.59 13.43
CA ASP A 145 -14.48 -13.82 13.95
C ASP A 145 -15.44 -12.64 13.70
N VAL A 146 -14.94 -11.50 13.21
CA VAL A 146 -15.78 -10.37 12.80
C VAL A 146 -16.64 -10.78 11.60
N LYS A 147 -17.95 -10.91 11.82
CA LYS A 147 -18.91 -11.32 10.78
C LYS A 147 -19.48 -10.16 9.98
N GLU A 148 -19.48 -8.95 10.55
CA GLU A 148 -19.97 -7.72 9.92
C GLU A 148 -18.88 -6.66 10.07
N SER A 149 -18.02 -6.56 9.07
CA SER A 149 -16.93 -5.61 9.07
C SER A 149 -17.36 -4.32 8.36
N PRO A 150 -16.97 -3.13 8.86
CA PRO A 150 -17.15 -1.89 8.11
C PRO A 150 -16.44 -1.94 6.74
N PRO A 151 -16.89 -1.16 5.73
CA PRO A 151 -16.25 -1.15 4.43
C PRO A 151 -14.81 -0.60 4.51
N VAL A 152 -13.93 -1.13 3.67
CA VAL A 152 -12.51 -0.73 3.58
C VAL A 152 -12.25 -0.02 2.25
N LEU A 153 -11.45 1.05 2.26
CA LEU A 153 -10.96 1.69 1.05
C LEU A 153 -9.53 1.21 0.78
N ARG A 154 -9.27 0.70 -0.42
CA ARG A 154 -7.94 0.25 -0.85
C ARG A 154 -7.44 1.18 -1.94
N MET A 155 -6.24 1.72 -1.77
CA MET A 155 -5.61 2.59 -2.74
C MET A 155 -4.27 2.02 -3.18
N VAL A 156 -3.96 2.11 -4.46
CA VAL A 156 -2.62 1.78 -4.98
C VAL A 156 -2.01 3.02 -5.58
N PHE A 157 -0.79 3.34 -5.15
CA PHE A 157 0.02 4.41 -5.70
C PHE A 157 1.10 3.83 -6.61
N ALA A 158 0.83 3.73 -7.91
CA ALA A 158 1.80 3.35 -8.93
C ALA A 158 2.67 4.56 -9.33
N LEU A 159 3.50 5.02 -8.38
CA LEU A 159 4.23 6.29 -8.43
C LEU A 159 5.17 6.43 -9.63
N ALA A 160 5.75 5.33 -10.10
CA ALA A 160 6.68 5.33 -11.23
C ALA A 160 6.01 5.15 -12.60
N SER A 161 4.68 5.19 -12.69
CA SER A 161 3.98 5.15 -13.97
C SER A 161 4.37 6.36 -14.81
N PRO A 162 4.73 6.19 -16.09
CA PRO A 162 5.05 7.30 -16.98
C PRO A 162 3.80 8.10 -17.39
N THR A 163 2.61 7.52 -17.23
CA THR A 163 1.33 8.15 -17.56
C THR A 163 0.57 8.39 -16.26
N PRO A 164 0.28 9.66 -15.91
CA PRO A 164 -0.55 10.00 -14.77
C PRO A 164 -2.00 9.58 -15.02
N ALA A 165 -2.66 9.01 -14.01
CA ALA A 165 -4.07 8.67 -14.08
C ALA A 165 -4.65 8.37 -12.69
N VAL A 166 -5.91 8.74 -12.46
CA VAL A 166 -6.71 8.23 -11.35
C VAL A 166 -7.86 7.42 -11.93
N SER A 167 -8.03 6.19 -11.45
CA SER A 167 -9.08 5.31 -11.92
C SER A 167 -9.65 4.46 -10.79
N SER A 168 -10.92 4.09 -10.92
CA SER A 168 -11.54 3.05 -10.09
C SER A 168 -11.87 1.86 -11.00
N PRO A 169 -11.76 0.62 -10.51
CA PRO A 169 -12.11 -0.53 -11.33
C PRO A 169 -13.59 -0.54 -11.66
N VAL A 170 -13.90 -0.64 -12.96
CA VAL A 170 -15.28 -0.80 -13.41
C VAL A 170 -15.76 -2.20 -13.01
N VAL A 171 -16.88 -2.27 -12.30
CA VAL A 171 -17.59 -3.53 -12.11
C VAL A 171 -18.18 -3.88 -13.47
N ALA A 172 -17.57 -4.85 -14.18
CA ALA A 172 -18.16 -5.39 -15.40
C ALA A 172 -19.62 -5.76 -15.12
N ASP A 173 -20.52 -5.30 -15.98
CA ASP A 173 -21.95 -5.57 -15.88
C ASP A 173 -22.18 -7.04 -15.52
N SER A 174 -23.12 -7.23 -14.60
CA SER A 174 -23.51 -8.52 -14.01
C SER A 174 -23.84 -9.61 -15.05
N GLU A 175 -24.00 -9.25 -16.33
CA GLU A 175 -24.26 -10.13 -17.46
C GLU A 175 -23.08 -11.03 -17.86
N GLN A 176 -21.83 -10.64 -17.59
CA GLN A 176 -20.65 -11.48 -17.92
C GLN A 176 -20.13 -12.34 -16.76
N ARG A 177 -20.69 -12.20 -15.56
CA ARG A 177 -20.34 -13.07 -14.43
C ARG A 177 -21.17 -14.35 -14.52
N SER A 178 -20.50 -15.49 -14.62
CA SER A 178 -21.12 -16.81 -14.55
C SER A 178 -22.07 -16.87 -13.33
N PRO A 179 -23.26 -17.51 -13.43
CA PRO A 179 -24.24 -17.54 -12.34
C PRO A 179 -23.67 -18.10 -11.02
N ARG A 180 -22.66 -18.97 -11.11
CA ARG A 180 -21.93 -19.54 -9.96
C ARG A 180 -21.10 -18.50 -9.17
N THR A 181 -20.68 -17.41 -9.81
CA THR A 181 -19.89 -16.33 -9.21
C THR A 181 -20.76 -15.19 -8.66
N GLN A 182 -22.03 -15.12 -9.05
CA GLN A 182 -22.99 -14.15 -8.51
C GLN A 182 -23.38 -14.44 -7.05
N GLN A 183 -23.14 -15.66 -6.56
CA GLN A 183 -23.54 -16.10 -5.20
C GLN A 183 -22.42 -16.06 -4.14
N GLN A 184 -21.15 -15.90 -4.52
CA GLN A 184 -20.08 -15.82 -3.52
C GLN A 184 -19.91 -14.40 -3.01
N THR A 185 -20.52 -14.11 -1.87
CA THR A 185 -20.19 -12.94 -1.06
C THR A 185 -18.72 -13.03 -0.62
N ALA A 186 -18.01 -11.91 -0.71
CA ALA A 186 -16.68 -11.78 -0.15
C ALA A 186 -16.77 -11.72 1.38
N LYS A 187 -15.65 -11.92 2.09
CA LYS A 187 -15.63 -11.79 3.56
C LYS A 187 -15.71 -10.34 4.06
N PHE A 188 -15.58 -9.36 3.17
CA PHE A 188 -15.59 -7.93 3.50
C PHE A 188 -16.08 -7.12 2.29
N THR A 189 -16.54 -5.91 2.55
CA THR A 189 -16.88 -4.93 1.51
C THR A 189 -15.70 -4.00 1.26
N ALA A 190 -15.33 -3.77 0.01
CA ALA A 190 -14.24 -2.85 -0.27
C ALA A 190 -14.30 -2.12 -1.62
N TYR A 191 -13.81 -0.88 -1.56
CA TYR A 191 -13.68 0.05 -2.67
C TYR A 191 -12.20 0.19 -3.05
N GLU A 192 -11.93 0.50 -4.32
CA GLU A 192 -10.59 0.46 -4.88
C GLU A 192 -10.32 1.73 -5.70
N ILE A 193 -9.19 2.39 -5.45
CA ILE A 193 -8.71 3.55 -6.24
C ILE A 193 -7.27 3.29 -6.68
N TRP A 194 -7.01 3.40 -7.97
CA TRP A 194 -5.67 3.29 -8.56
C TRP A 194 -5.18 4.68 -8.98
N CYS A 195 -4.10 5.13 -8.36
CA CYS A 195 -3.41 6.37 -8.63
C CYS A 195 -2.07 6.03 -9.31
N ALA A 196 -1.94 6.34 -10.59
CA ALA A 196 -0.73 6.12 -11.37
C ALA A 196 -0.02 7.44 -11.62
N GLY A 197 1.30 7.45 -11.46
CA GLY A 197 2.12 8.64 -11.63
C GLY A 197 2.13 9.50 -10.38
N ALA A 198 3.27 10.14 -10.10
CA ALA A 198 3.41 11.07 -8.98
C ALA A 198 3.64 12.48 -9.51
N SER A 199 2.55 13.13 -9.92
CA SER A 199 2.54 14.49 -10.45
C SER A 199 1.27 15.22 -10.03
N HIS A 200 1.24 16.54 -10.29
CA HIS A 200 0.07 17.39 -10.05
C HIS A 200 -1.21 16.90 -10.76
N GLU A 201 -1.09 16.13 -11.84
CA GLU A 201 -2.25 15.54 -12.55
C GLU A 201 -2.90 14.38 -11.78
N THR A 202 -2.16 13.71 -10.90
CA THR A 202 -2.64 12.57 -10.11
C THR A 202 -2.99 12.97 -8.68
N PHE A 203 -2.12 13.80 -8.07
CA PHE A 203 -2.25 14.25 -6.70
C PHE A 203 -2.31 15.77 -6.65
N ALA A 204 -3.44 16.32 -6.19
CA ALA A 204 -3.64 17.77 -6.11
C ALA A 204 -2.76 18.47 -5.07
N VAL A 205 -2.12 17.70 -4.19
CA VAL A 205 -1.12 18.21 -3.24
C VAL A 205 0.25 18.49 -3.87
N VAL A 206 0.49 18.00 -5.08
CA VAL A 206 1.72 18.25 -5.84
C VAL A 206 1.49 19.44 -6.77
N GLN A 207 2.38 20.41 -6.74
CA GLN A 207 2.33 21.56 -7.64
C GLN A 207 3.00 21.23 -8.97
N LYS A 208 2.58 21.90 -10.05
CA LYS A 208 3.05 21.61 -11.42
C LYS A 208 4.56 21.78 -11.57
N ASP A 209 5.15 22.74 -10.87
CA ASP A 209 6.59 22.99 -10.85
C ASP A 209 7.37 21.97 -10.00
N GLU A 210 6.70 21.21 -9.13
CA GLU A 210 7.29 20.14 -8.33
C GLU A 210 7.40 18.80 -9.07
N ASP A 211 6.72 18.64 -10.21
CA ASP A 211 6.69 17.39 -10.99
C ASP A 211 8.10 16.85 -11.29
N ALA A 212 9.02 17.73 -11.69
CA ALA A 212 10.40 17.35 -12.00
C ALA A 212 11.16 16.90 -10.74
N ALA A 213 10.91 17.53 -9.60
CA ALA A 213 11.51 17.15 -8.31
C ALA A 213 11.00 15.79 -7.84
N PHE A 214 9.69 15.54 -7.91
CA PHE A 214 9.12 14.22 -7.60
C PHE A 214 9.64 13.13 -8.52
N ALA A 215 9.73 13.39 -9.82
CA ALA A 215 10.30 12.46 -10.79
C ALA A 215 11.76 12.11 -10.48
N ALA A 216 12.57 13.12 -10.10
CA ALA A 216 13.96 12.93 -9.70
C ALA A 216 14.07 12.10 -8.41
N LEU A 217 13.28 12.42 -7.37
CA LEU A 217 13.24 11.69 -6.10
C LEU A 217 12.86 10.21 -6.31
N LEU A 218 11.80 9.94 -7.08
CA LEU A 218 11.36 8.57 -7.34
C LEU A 218 12.38 7.78 -8.16
N LYS A 219 13.05 8.43 -9.12
CA LYS A 219 14.17 7.83 -9.85
C LYS A 219 15.31 7.48 -8.90
N MET A 220 15.74 8.43 -8.07
CA MET A 220 16.80 8.24 -7.08
C MET A 220 16.50 7.09 -6.11
N MET A 221 15.26 7.00 -5.61
CA MET A 221 14.85 5.93 -4.70
C MET A 221 14.72 4.55 -5.36
N ARG A 222 14.28 4.50 -6.63
CA ARG A 222 14.19 3.24 -7.38
C ARG A 222 15.56 2.68 -7.71
N ASP A 223 16.47 3.57 -8.06
CA ASP A 223 17.86 3.24 -8.35
C ASP A 223 18.65 3.01 -7.03
N GLY A 224 18.08 3.42 -5.89
CA GLY A 224 18.60 3.35 -4.52
C GLY A 224 18.64 1.97 -3.85
N ARG A 225 18.45 0.85 -4.58
CA ARG A 225 19.14 -0.40 -4.15
C ARG A 225 20.67 -0.28 -4.28
N ASP A 226 21.12 0.85 -4.81
CA ASP A 226 22.49 1.22 -5.05
C ASP A 226 22.78 2.60 -4.40
N VAL A 227 22.38 2.83 -3.14
CA VAL A 227 22.88 4.01 -2.37
C VAL A 227 24.41 3.99 -2.30
N LEU A 228 25.02 2.81 -2.40
CA LEU A 228 26.46 2.63 -2.61
C LEU A 228 26.92 3.11 -4.01
N ALA A 229 26.06 3.14 -5.02
CA ALA A 229 26.40 3.73 -6.32
C ALA A 229 26.18 5.26 -6.39
N GLN A 230 25.41 5.87 -5.48
CA GLN A 230 25.18 7.32 -5.49
C GLN A 230 26.29 8.14 -4.84
N GLN A 231 27.13 7.54 -4.00
CA GLN A 231 28.45 8.14 -3.76
C GLN A 231 29.30 7.92 -5.02
N HIS A 232 30.02 8.96 -5.45
CA HIS A 232 31.08 8.85 -6.47
C HIS A 232 32.27 8.05 -5.93
N TYR A 233 32.02 6.83 -5.47
CA TYR A 233 33.05 5.85 -5.23
C TYR A 233 33.68 5.49 -6.57
N SER A 234 35.01 5.49 -6.59
CA SER A 234 35.73 4.89 -7.72
C SER A 234 35.24 3.46 -7.92
N GLU A 235 35.32 2.96 -9.16
CA GLU A 235 34.85 1.60 -9.49
C GLU A 235 35.49 0.53 -8.59
N GLY A 236 36.72 0.77 -8.11
CA GLY A 236 37.39 -0.08 -7.13
C GLY A 236 36.66 -0.17 -5.78
N ILE A 237 36.16 0.95 -5.25
CA ILE A 237 35.42 0.96 -3.97
C ILE A 237 34.04 0.30 -4.15
N ARG A 238 33.36 0.56 -5.28
CA ARG A 238 32.08 -0.11 -5.59
C ARG A 238 32.23 -1.63 -5.69
N ARG A 239 33.31 -2.10 -6.32
CA ARG A 239 33.65 -3.52 -6.37
C ARG A 239 33.85 -4.12 -4.98
N VAL A 240 34.61 -3.46 -4.11
CA VAL A 240 34.85 -3.92 -2.73
C VAL A 240 33.55 -3.98 -1.92
N LEU A 241 32.68 -2.97 -2.04
CA LEU A 241 31.40 -2.94 -1.35
C LEU A 241 30.48 -4.09 -1.80
N ARG A 242 30.43 -4.39 -3.11
CA ARG A 242 29.72 -5.55 -3.67
C ARG A 242 30.29 -6.87 -3.14
N GLN A 243 31.61 -6.98 -3.07
CA GLN A 243 32.30 -8.15 -2.52
C GLN A 243 32.05 -8.37 -1.02
N MET A 244 31.79 -7.32 -0.24
CA MET A 244 31.40 -7.41 1.18
C MET A 244 29.94 -7.82 1.40
N GLN A 245 29.13 -7.89 0.33
CA GLN A 245 27.72 -8.27 0.38
C GLN A 245 27.46 -9.50 -0.49
N PRO A 246 28.04 -10.66 -0.12
CA PRO A 246 27.97 -11.80 -0.98
C PRO A 246 26.53 -12.33 -1.13
N LEU A 247 26.22 -12.85 -2.31
CA LEU A 247 24.89 -13.39 -2.71
C LEU A 247 23.71 -12.41 -2.67
N VAL A 248 23.95 -11.13 -2.37
CA VAL A 248 22.87 -10.12 -2.32
C VAL A 248 22.31 -9.79 -3.71
N SER A 249 23.05 -10.08 -4.78
CA SER A 249 22.62 -9.89 -6.18
C SER A 249 23.43 -10.77 -7.13
N THR A 250 22.97 -10.90 -8.38
CA THR A 250 23.59 -11.74 -9.44
C THR A 250 24.83 -11.13 -10.10
N HIS A 251 25.26 -9.93 -9.69
CA HIS A 251 26.48 -9.30 -10.20
C HIS A 251 27.73 -10.15 -9.85
N PRO A 252 28.70 -10.34 -10.78
CA PRO A 252 29.88 -11.19 -10.54
C PRO A 252 30.67 -10.84 -9.27
N ASP A 253 30.79 -9.55 -8.95
CA ASP A 253 31.46 -9.08 -7.73
C ASP A 253 30.81 -9.57 -6.42
N ASN A 254 29.50 -9.88 -6.40
CA ASN A 254 28.82 -10.42 -5.22
C ASN A 254 28.99 -11.94 -5.06
N ILE A 255 29.62 -12.61 -6.05
CA ILE A 255 29.72 -14.06 -6.13
C ILE A 255 31.18 -14.51 -6.10
N SER A 256 32.06 -13.77 -6.80
CA SER A 256 33.46 -14.10 -7.06
C SER A 256 34.35 -14.32 -5.82
N LEU A 257 33.97 -13.81 -4.65
CA LEU A 257 34.70 -14.01 -3.39
C LEU A 257 33.89 -14.75 -2.32
N PHE A 258 32.64 -15.14 -2.61
CA PHE A 258 31.76 -15.75 -1.61
C PHE A 258 32.22 -17.15 -1.21
N ALA A 259 32.86 -17.86 -2.14
CA ALA A 259 33.54 -19.10 -1.83
C ALA A 259 34.72 -19.20 -2.81
N GLU A 260 35.95 -19.19 -2.29
CA GLU A 260 37.10 -19.74 -3.01
C GLU A 260 36.90 -21.26 -3.13
N ILE A 261 35.93 -21.68 -3.94
CA ILE A 261 35.86 -23.06 -4.41
C ILE A 261 36.94 -23.13 -5.48
N ALA A 262 38.17 -23.45 -5.06
CA ALA A 262 39.19 -23.87 -6.00
C ALA A 262 38.59 -24.99 -6.87
N PRO A 263 38.88 -25.04 -8.18
CA PRO A 263 38.35 -26.08 -9.07
C PRO A 263 38.71 -27.52 -8.67
N ASN A 264 39.51 -27.68 -7.60
CA ASN A 264 39.95 -28.95 -7.03
C ASN A 264 39.47 -29.16 -5.58
N MET A 265 38.47 -28.41 -5.10
CA MET A 265 37.84 -28.70 -3.81
C MET A 265 37.05 -30.01 -3.94
N GLU A 266 37.61 -31.09 -3.38
CA GLU A 266 36.89 -32.34 -3.15
C GLU A 266 35.60 -32.06 -2.37
N GLU A 267 34.56 -32.88 -2.61
CA GLU A 267 33.28 -32.77 -1.93
C GLU A 267 33.50 -32.74 -0.41
N ILE A 268 33.21 -31.60 0.23
CA ILE A 268 33.25 -31.48 1.68
C ILE A 268 31.95 -32.10 2.20
N PRO A 269 31.99 -33.23 2.93
CA PRO A 269 30.78 -33.80 3.49
C PRO A 269 30.16 -32.79 4.46
N LEU A 270 28.89 -32.47 4.22
CA LEU A 270 28.06 -31.77 5.20
C LEU A 270 27.94 -32.71 6.40
N ALA A 271 28.50 -32.26 7.53
CA ALA A 271 28.46 -32.88 8.86
C ALA A 271 27.67 -34.20 8.93
N ASP A 272 28.38 -35.31 9.14
CA ASP A 272 27.76 -36.58 9.51
C ASP A 272 26.82 -36.35 10.69
N ASP A 273 25.61 -36.90 10.57
CA ASP A 273 24.54 -36.82 11.56
C ASP A 273 25.10 -37.06 12.97
N ALA A 274 24.95 -36.08 13.84
CA ALA A 274 25.24 -36.23 15.26
C ALA A 274 24.14 -37.10 15.90
N GLU A 275 24.24 -38.42 15.69
CA GLU A 275 23.56 -39.44 16.49
C GLU A 275 24.56 -40.05 17.49
N GLU A 276 24.55 -39.51 18.71
CA GLU A 276 24.49 -40.16 20.05
C GLU A 276 24.95 -39.21 21.18
#